data_AF-A0A317GUK3-F1
#
_entry.id   AF-A0A317GUK3-F1
#
_cell.length_a   1.000
_cell.length_b   1.000
_cell.length_c   1.000
_cell.angle_alpha   90.00
_cell.angle_beta   90.00
_cell.angle_gamma   90.00
#
_symmetry.space_group_name_H-M   'P 1'
#
loop_
_entity.id
_entity.type
_entity.pdbx_description
1 polymer ?
#
loop_
_entity_poly.entity_id
_entity_poly.type
_entity_poly.pdbx_seq_one_letter_code
_entity_poly.pdbx_strand_id
1 'polypeptide(L)'
;MKSWLSTAMGLMIFVSAHSQKNFVPGYLLKPNGDSVRGLLQEEIKGELLKSVSFKKSDASETKNYSVTEINGFKYDGGNLYKAISFADPRVDSFQKKTYFANELLKGYYSLYEFVEDERIYYVAQNDSNSWLLYNVAYRPTGQVLEEGNYLNKLILLAVGCESLQARVEKTEYNVRAMMTYFIDLNKCLYPEMAVTNFYKKAKVETSFYLFAGGMGSTHGEITVDGLFRFVNPQISTKTSINIGFRFSNFVVTTDELSGGNIRYQAHTRQMLYCIPATVQYNFTSG
;
A
#
# COMPACT_ATOMS: atom_id res chain seq x y z
N MET A 1 5.05 60.57 27.41
CA MET A 1 4.23 59.34 27.37
C MET A 1 3.44 59.32 26.07
N LYS A 2 3.85 58.54 25.07
CA LYS A 2 3.07 58.28 23.85
C LYS A 2 3.22 56.80 23.51
N SER A 3 2.19 56.00 23.78
CA SER A 3 2.15 54.60 23.41
C SER A 3 1.81 54.48 21.92
N TRP A 4 2.69 53.85 21.16
CA TRP A 4 2.39 53.38 19.81
C TRP A 4 1.78 51.99 19.93
N LEU A 5 0.44 51.92 19.85
CA LEU A 5 -0.30 50.67 19.64
C LEU A 5 -0.18 50.29 18.16
N SER A 6 0.85 49.51 17.82
CA SER A 6 0.99 48.90 16.50
C SER A 6 0.03 47.71 16.39
N THR A 7 -1.10 47.92 15.72
CA THR A 7 -2.09 46.88 15.40
C THR A 7 -1.51 45.96 14.33
N ALA A 8 -0.90 44.85 14.74
CA ALA A 8 -0.49 43.78 13.84
C ALA A 8 -1.74 43.04 13.34
N MET A 9 -2.27 43.48 12.19
CA MET A 9 -3.38 42.83 11.49
C MET A 9 -2.87 41.53 10.85
N GLY A 10 -2.97 40.43 11.60
CA GLY A 10 -2.59 39.09 11.15
C GLY A 10 -3.51 38.60 10.03
N LEU A 11 -2.96 38.52 8.82
CA LEU A 11 -3.63 37.96 7.64
C LEU A 11 -3.77 36.43 7.82
N MET A 12 -4.94 35.97 8.29
CA MET A 12 -5.30 34.54 8.25
C MET A 12 -5.61 34.14 6.81
N ILE A 13 -4.64 33.51 6.15
CA ILE A 13 -4.86 32.87 4.86
C ILE A 13 -5.59 31.55 5.14
N PHE A 14 -6.90 31.51 4.89
CA PHE A 14 -7.68 30.27 4.90
C PHE A 14 -7.34 29.45 3.65
N VAL A 15 -6.31 28.62 3.75
CA VAL A 15 -6.00 27.65 2.71
C VAL A 15 -7.03 26.52 2.84
N SER A 16 -8.07 26.54 2.02
CA SER A 16 -8.98 25.41 1.88
C SER A 16 -8.21 24.24 1.25
N ALA A 17 -7.64 23.41 2.12
CA ALA A 17 -6.99 22.15 1.78
C ALA A 17 -8.04 21.18 1.27
N HIS A 18 -8.20 21.13 -0.05
CA HIS A 18 -8.97 20.07 -0.67
C HIS A 18 -8.06 18.84 -0.73
N SER A 19 -8.40 17.79 0.02
CA SER A 19 -7.80 16.47 -0.20
C SER A 19 -8.25 16.01 -1.59
N GLN A 20 -7.44 16.29 -2.60
CA GLN A 20 -7.72 15.87 -3.96
C GLN A 20 -7.39 14.39 -4.03
N LYS A 21 -8.41 13.56 -4.22
CA LYS A 21 -8.25 12.15 -4.53
C LYS A 21 -7.30 12.02 -5.72
N ASN A 22 -6.24 11.22 -5.57
CA ASN A 22 -5.25 11.02 -6.62
C ASN A 22 -5.87 10.18 -7.75
N PHE A 23 -5.90 10.76 -8.94
CA PHE A 23 -6.28 10.05 -10.17
C PHE A 23 -5.06 9.84 -11.04
N VAL A 24 -4.86 8.61 -11.49
CA VAL A 24 -3.71 8.19 -12.30
C VAL A 24 -4.16 7.65 -13.66
N PRO A 25 -3.36 7.79 -14.73
CA PRO A 25 -3.72 7.27 -16.05
C PRO A 25 -3.95 5.75 -16.07
N GLY A 26 -4.94 5.33 -16.86
CA GLY A 26 -5.27 3.92 -17.06
C GLY A 26 -6.42 3.71 -18.02
N TYR A 27 -7.00 2.52 -18.01
CA TYR A 27 -8.17 2.19 -18.83
C TYR A 27 -9.10 1.18 -18.17
N LEU A 28 -10.38 1.26 -18.56
CA LEU A 28 -11.41 0.26 -18.25
C LEU A 28 -11.48 -0.76 -19.38
N LEU A 29 -11.79 -2.01 -19.05
CA LEU A 29 -12.12 -3.10 -19.97
C LEU A 29 -13.63 -3.32 -19.95
N LYS A 30 -14.29 -3.06 -21.07
CA LYS A 30 -15.74 -3.22 -21.21
C LYS A 30 -16.15 -4.69 -21.39
N PRO A 31 -17.42 -5.03 -21.15
CA PRO A 31 -17.97 -6.37 -21.40
C PRO A 31 -17.73 -6.89 -22.82
N ASN A 32 -17.77 -6.01 -23.83
CA ASN A 32 -17.55 -6.33 -25.23
C ASN A 32 -16.07 -6.51 -25.62
N GLY A 33 -15.13 -6.37 -24.68
CA GLY A 33 -13.68 -6.49 -24.93
C GLY A 33 -13.00 -5.18 -25.29
N ASP A 34 -13.75 -4.10 -25.57
CA ASP A 34 -13.16 -2.78 -25.84
C ASP A 34 -12.51 -2.19 -24.59
N SER A 35 -11.57 -1.27 -24.80
CA SER A 35 -10.99 -0.48 -23.72
C SER A 35 -11.37 1.00 -23.82
N VAL A 36 -11.50 1.66 -22.66
CA VAL A 36 -11.70 3.12 -22.57
C VAL A 36 -10.61 3.71 -21.69
N ARG A 37 -9.76 4.55 -22.29
CA ARG A 37 -8.71 5.27 -21.57
C ARG A 37 -9.27 6.46 -20.79
N GLY A 38 -8.63 6.76 -19.68
CA GLY A 38 -8.93 7.90 -18.82
C GLY A 38 -8.06 7.87 -17.57
N LEU A 39 -8.61 8.34 -16.47
CA LEU A 39 -7.94 8.44 -15.18
C LEU A 39 -8.71 7.61 -14.15
N LEU A 40 -8.00 6.74 -13.44
CA LEU A 40 -8.51 5.88 -12.38
C LEU A 40 -8.13 6.47 -11.02
N GLN A 41 -9.06 6.50 -10.08
CA GLN A 41 -8.73 6.92 -8.72
C GLN A 41 -7.86 5.83 -8.07
N GLU A 42 -6.76 6.22 -7.41
CA GLU A 42 -6.05 5.31 -6.53
C GLU A 42 -6.91 5.05 -5.30
N GLU A 43 -7.42 3.82 -5.19
CA GLU A 43 -8.21 3.41 -4.04
C GLU A 43 -7.45 2.43 -3.16
N ILE A 44 -7.84 2.39 -1.88
CA ILE A 44 -7.32 1.40 -0.93
C ILE A 44 -7.80 0.02 -1.40
N LYS A 45 -6.93 -0.99 -1.35
CA LYS A 45 -7.16 -2.33 -1.95
C LYS A 45 -8.52 -2.97 -1.61
N GLY A 46 -9.11 -2.69 -0.45
CA GLY A 46 -10.42 -3.21 -0.06
C GLY A 46 -11.60 -2.60 -0.82
N GLU A 47 -11.55 -1.31 -1.18
CA GLU A 47 -12.61 -0.64 -1.96
C GLU A 47 -12.60 -1.12 -3.42
N LEU A 48 -11.39 -1.36 -3.95
CA LEU A 48 -11.18 -1.88 -5.30
C LEU A 48 -11.86 -3.23 -5.54
N LEU A 49 -12.21 -4.00 -4.50
CA LEU A 49 -12.88 -5.28 -4.68
C LEU A 49 -14.22 -5.15 -5.41
N LYS A 50 -14.95 -4.06 -5.21
CA LYS A 50 -16.36 -3.93 -5.66
C LYS A 50 -16.55 -2.89 -6.75
N SER A 51 -15.72 -1.85 -6.76
CA SER A 51 -15.85 -0.75 -7.70
C SER A 51 -14.50 -0.10 -8.00
N VAL A 52 -14.47 0.65 -9.09
CA VAL A 52 -13.37 1.55 -9.43
C VAL A 52 -13.92 2.90 -9.86
N SER A 53 -13.36 3.98 -9.32
CA SER A 53 -13.71 5.35 -9.71
C SER A 53 -12.90 5.76 -10.95
N PHE A 54 -13.58 6.27 -11.99
CA PHE A 54 -12.99 6.61 -13.28
C PHE A 54 -13.49 7.97 -13.78
N LYS A 55 -12.59 8.78 -14.35
CA LYS A 55 -12.94 9.97 -15.14
C LYS A 55 -12.29 9.90 -16.52
N LYS A 56 -13.00 10.34 -17.56
CA LYS A 56 -12.49 10.30 -18.94
C LYS A 56 -11.35 11.30 -19.18
N SER A 57 -11.37 12.42 -18.48
CA SER A 57 -10.36 13.49 -18.51
C SER A 57 -10.43 14.28 -17.20
N ASP A 58 -9.48 15.19 -16.95
CA ASP A 58 -9.46 15.98 -15.71
C ASP A 58 -10.69 16.86 -15.48
N ALA A 59 -11.35 17.29 -16.56
CA ALA A 59 -12.57 18.09 -16.50
C ALA A 59 -13.85 17.25 -16.47
N SER A 60 -13.75 15.93 -16.61
CA SER A 60 -14.92 15.04 -16.60
C SER A 60 -15.35 14.70 -15.18
N GLU A 61 -16.65 14.51 -15.00
CA GLU A 61 -17.19 13.97 -13.76
C GLU A 61 -16.64 12.57 -13.47
N THR A 62 -16.41 12.29 -12.19
CA THR A 62 -16.03 10.97 -11.71
C THR A 62 -17.24 10.05 -11.75
N LYS A 63 -17.07 8.88 -12.37
CA LYS A 63 -18.06 7.80 -12.37
C LYS A 63 -17.48 6.55 -11.72
N ASN A 64 -18.26 5.92 -10.85
CA ASN A 64 -17.90 4.64 -10.25
C ASN A 64 -18.43 3.51 -11.12
N TYR A 65 -17.58 2.52 -11.39
CA TYR A 65 -17.93 1.32 -12.15
C TYR A 65 -17.79 0.11 -11.25
N SER A 66 -18.85 -0.69 -11.15
CA SER A 66 -18.88 -1.92 -10.39
C SER A 66 -18.43 -3.14 -11.22
N VAL A 67 -18.18 -4.26 -10.54
CA VAL A 67 -17.82 -5.56 -11.15
C VAL A 67 -18.85 -6.10 -12.15
N THR A 68 -20.09 -5.61 -12.14
CA THR A 68 -21.14 -6.02 -13.09
C THR A 68 -21.18 -5.15 -14.34
N GLU A 69 -20.55 -3.97 -14.31
CA GLU A 69 -20.56 -3.00 -15.41
C GLU A 69 -19.35 -3.11 -16.33
N ILE A 70 -18.21 -3.60 -15.81
CA ILE A 70 -16.95 -3.75 -16.55
C ILE A 70 -16.27 -5.09 -16.25
N ASN A 71 -15.48 -5.57 -17.21
CA ASN A 71 -14.71 -6.80 -17.08
C ASN A 71 -13.39 -6.61 -16.29
N GLY A 72 -12.96 -5.38 -16.09
CA GLY A 72 -11.70 -5.07 -15.40
C GLY A 72 -11.18 -3.68 -15.70
N PHE A 73 -10.01 -3.37 -15.17
CA PHE A 73 -9.31 -2.11 -15.39
C PHE A 73 -7.80 -2.29 -15.22
N LYS A 74 -7.01 -1.35 -15.73
CA LYS A 74 -5.57 -1.38 -15.61
C LYS A 74 -5.00 0.02 -15.46
N TYR A 75 -4.09 0.18 -14.51
CA TYR A 75 -3.26 1.37 -14.36
C TYR A 75 -2.14 1.37 -15.41
N ASP A 76 -1.82 2.52 -15.99
CA ASP A 76 -0.70 2.61 -16.94
C ASP A 76 0.61 2.26 -16.23
N GLY A 77 1.33 1.25 -16.74
CA GLY A 77 2.54 0.72 -16.11
C GLY A 77 2.32 -0.14 -14.85
N GLY A 78 1.07 -0.29 -14.40
CA GLY A 78 0.69 -1.04 -13.21
C GLY A 78 0.06 -2.41 -13.50
N ASN A 79 -0.61 -2.94 -12.47
CA ASN A 79 -1.29 -4.22 -12.48
C ASN A 79 -2.63 -4.18 -13.24
N LEU A 80 -3.01 -5.32 -13.79
CA LEU A 80 -4.31 -5.54 -14.43
C LEU A 80 -5.27 -6.16 -13.42
N TYR A 81 -6.44 -5.55 -13.26
CA TYR A 81 -7.50 -6.05 -12.40
C TYR A 81 -8.65 -6.59 -13.26
N LYS A 82 -9.15 -7.77 -12.94
CA LYS A 82 -10.21 -8.49 -13.65
C LYS A 82 -11.38 -8.75 -12.72
N ALA A 83 -12.59 -8.57 -13.22
CA ALA A 83 -13.78 -9.07 -12.54
C ALA A 83 -13.75 -10.60 -12.59
N ILE A 84 -13.64 -11.25 -11.43
CA ILE A 84 -13.65 -12.70 -11.27
C ILE A 84 -14.78 -13.12 -10.36
N SER A 85 -15.39 -14.26 -10.67
CA SER A 85 -16.47 -14.85 -9.88
C SER A 85 -16.05 -16.20 -9.32
N PHE A 86 -16.13 -16.38 -8.00
CA PHE A 86 -15.71 -17.60 -7.32
C PHE A 86 -16.60 -17.92 -6.13
N ALA A 87 -16.66 -19.20 -5.74
CA ALA A 87 -17.34 -19.66 -4.54
C ALA A 87 -16.46 -19.42 -3.30
N ASP A 88 -17.05 -18.90 -2.23
CA ASP A 88 -16.34 -18.61 -0.98
C ASP A 88 -16.75 -19.59 0.13
N PRO A 89 -15.98 -20.68 0.36
CA PRO A 89 -16.34 -21.70 1.34
C PRO A 89 -16.31 -21.20 2.79
N ARG A 90 -15.80 -19.99 3.05
CA ARG A 90 -15.73 -19.40 4.39
C ARG A 90 -17.07 -18.85 4.87
N VAL A 91 -17.96 -18.50 3.92
CA VAL A 91 -19.28 -17.91 4.21
C VAL A 91 -20.37 -18.88 3.77
N ASP A 92 -20.41 -19.21 2.49
CA ASP A 92 -21.37 -20.13 1.87
C ASP A 92 -20.79 -20.63 0.54
N SER A 93 -20.57 -21.93 0.44
CA SER A 93 -19.99 -22.56 -0.75
C SER A 93 -20.89 -22.48 -1.98
N PHE A 94 -22.18 -22.16 -1.82
CA PHE A 94 -23.12 -22.04 -2.93
C PHE A 94 -23.24 -20.61 -3.48
N GLN A 95 -22.84 -19.60 -2.70
CA GLN A 95 -22.87 -18.22 -3.16
C GLN A 95 -21.58 -17.83 -3.86
N LYS A 96 -21.72 -17.40 -5.12
CA LYS A 96 -20.60 -16.81 -5.87
C LYS A 96 -20.44 -15.36 -5.45
N LYS A 97 -19.21 -14.99 -5.10
CA LYS A 97 -18.77 -13.59 -4.98
C LYS A 97 -18.11 -13.16 -6.26
N THR A 98 -18.28 -11.90 -6.63
CA THR A 98 -17.60 -11.29 -7.78
C THR A 98 -16.77 -10.11 -7.30
N TYR A 99 -15.45 -10.16 -7.51
CA TYR A 99 -14.51 -9.09 -7.14
C TYR A 99 -13.66 -8.66 -8.33
N PHE A 100 -13.17 -7.42 -8.31
CA PHE A 100 -11.97 -7.09 -9.07
C PHE A 100 -10.74 -7.63 -8.34
N ALA A 101 -9.99 -8.51 -9.00
CA ALA A 101 -8.76 -9.09 -8.48
C ALA A 101 -7.59 -8.82 -9.43
N ASN A 102 -6.40 -8.65 -8.86
CA ASN A 102 -5.14 -8.48 -9.59
C ASN A 102 -4.80 -9.77 -10.34
N GLU A 103 -4.80 -9.75 -11.66
CA GLU A 103 -4.40 -10.87 -12.50
C GLU A 103 -2.86 -10.98 -12.47
N LEU A 104 -2.35 -12.02 -11.80
CA LEU A 104 -0.92 -12.23 -11.64
C LEU A 104 -0.32 -12.93 -12.87
N LEU A 105 -1.00 -13.97 -13.34
CA LEU A 105 -0.64 -14.71 -14.54
C LEU A 105 -1.87 -15.35 -15.19
N LYS A 106 -1.74 -15.66 -16.48
CA LYS A 106 -2.73 -16.38 -17.28
C LYS A 106 -2.08 -17.57 -17.96
N GLY A 107 -2.71 -18.73 -17.83
CA GLY A 107 -2.34 -20.00 -18.46
C GLY A 107 -3.58 -20.91 -18.47
N TYR A 108 -3.40 -22.23 -18.35
CA TYR A 108 -4.53 -23.13 -18.17
C TYR A 108 -5.26 -22.83 -16.85
N TYR A 109 -4.49 -22.66 -15.78
CA TYR A 109 -4.90 -21.97 -14.57
C TYR A 109 -4.41 -20.52 -14.63
N SER A 110 -5.37 -19.61 -14.54
CA SER A 110 -5.11 -18.21 -14.23
C SER A 110 -5.03 -18.03 -12.72
N LEU A 111 -4.16 -17.14 -12.26
CA LEU A 111 -3.99 -16.84 -10.84
C LEU A 111 -4.31 -15.38 -10.59
N TYR A 112 -5.22 -15.15 -9.66
CA TYR A 112 -5.65 -13.83 -9.23
C TYR A 112 -5.30 -13.62 -7.75
N GLU A 113 -5.06 -12.36 -7.39
CA GLU A 113 -4.81 -11.91 -6.01
C GLU A 113 -5.80 -10.81 -5.64
N PHE A 114 -6.35 -10.86 -4.43
CA PHE A 114 -7.11 -9.74 -3.88
C PHE A 114 -6.85 -9.60 -2.38
N VAL A 115 -7.18 -8.42 -1.83
CA VAL A 115 -7.00 -8.12 -0.40
C VAL A 115 -8.35 -7.78 0.21
N GLU A 116 -8.74 -8.52 1.24
CA GLU A 116 -9.98 -8.34 2.01
C GLU A 116 -9.60 -8.33 3.50
N ASP A 117 -10.03 -7.32 4.25
CA ASP A 117 -9.69 -7.14 5.67
C ASP A 117 -8.17 -7.24 5.97
N GLU A 118 -7.36 -6.54 5.16
CA GLU A 118 -5.89 -6.55 5.25
C GLU A 118 -5.22 -7.92 5.02
N ARG A 119 -5.99 -8.94 4.60
CA ARG A 119 -5.49 -10.28 4.30
C ARG A 119 -5.45 -10.52 2.80
N ILE A 120 -4.39 -11.18 2.34
CA ILE A 120 -4.21 -11.57 0.94
C ILE A 120 -4.94 -12.89 0.70
N TYR A 121 -5.66 -12.95 -0.41
CA TYR A 121 -6.32 -14.13 -0.93
C TYR A 121 -5.86 -14.38 -2.37
N TYR A 122 -5.80 -15.65 -2.75
CA TYR A 122 -5.59 -16.02 -4.15
C TYR A 122 -6.79 -16.78 -4.69
N VAL A 123 -7.07 -16.60 -5.98
CA VAL A 123 -8.03 -17.42 -6.71
C VAL A 123 -7.32 -18.05 -7.89
N ALA A 124 -7.28 -19.38 -7.90
CA ALA A 124 -6.93 -20.12 -9.09
C ALA A 124 -8.20 -20.37 -9.90
N GLN A 125 -8.15 -20.18 -11.21
CA GLN A 125 -9.33 -20.36 -12.06
C GLN A 125 -8.94 -20.94 -13.42
N ASN A 126 -9.77 -21.84 -13.93
CA ASN A 126 -9.78 -22.24 -15.33
C ASN A 126 -11.20 -22.05 -15.90
N ASP A 127 -11.44 -22.54 -17.12
CA ASP A 127 -12.71 -22.32 -17.82
C ASP A 127 -13.95 -22.83 -17.06
N SER A 128 -13.80 -23.84 -16.22
CA SER A 128 -14.93 -24.51 -15.55
C SER A 128 -14.98 -24.28 -14.06
N ASN A 129 -13.85 -24.01 -13.42
CA ASN A 129 -13.70 -24.10 -11.97
C ASN A 129 -12.88 -22.95 -11.40
N SER A 130 -13.20 -22.59 -10.15
CA SER A 130 -12.49 -21.59 -9.36
C SER A 130 -12.17 -22.16 -7.97
N TRP A 131 -10.98 -21.88 -7.46
CA TRP A 131 -10.57 -22.29 -6.12
C TRP A 131 -10.07 -21.07 -5.37
N LEU A 132 -10.72 -20.75 -4.25
CA LEU A 132 -10.23 -19.76 -3.30
C LEU A 132 -9.15 -20.40 -2.41
N LEU A 133 -7.98 -19.78 -2.36
CA LEU A 133 -6.82 -20.19 -1.57
C LEU A 133 -6.53 -19.15 -0.50
N TYR A 134 -6.48 -19.58 0.76
CA TYR A 134 -6.18 -18.74 1.91
C TYR A 134 -5.27 -19.47 2.91
N ASN A 135 -4.48 -18.68 3.63
CA ASN A 135 -3.63 -19.17 4.71
C ASN A 135 -4.36 -19.11 6.05
N VAL A 136 -3.76 -19.73 7.06
CA VAL A 136 -4.23 -19.65 8.44
C VAL A 136 -4.30 -18.19 8.89
N ALA A 137 -5.39 -17.82 9.55
CA ALA A 137 -5.52 -16.53 10.22
C ALA A 137 -5.49 -16.75 11.73
N TYR A 138 -4.84 -15.83 12.45
CA TYR A 138 -4.73 -15.87 13.90
C TYR A 138 -5.39 -14.65 14.52
N ARG A 139 -5.98 -14.83 15.71
CA ARG A 139 -6.41 -13.73 16.58
C ARG A 139 -5.19 -13.05 17.21
N PRO A 140 -5.32 -11.82 17.74
CA PRO A 140 -4.26 -11.18 18.54
C PRO A 140 -3.80 -12.02 19.74
N THR A 141 -4.64 -12.92 20.24
CA THR A 141 -4.33 -13.86 21.32
C THR A 141 -3.47 -15.05 20.88
N GLY A 142 -3.18 -15.18 19.57
CA GLY A 142 -2.46 -16.33 18.99
C GLY A 142 -3.34 -17.54 18.65
N GLN A 143 -4.63 -17.50 18.97
CA GLN A 143 -5.58 -18.58 18.61
C GLN A 143 -5.86 -18.58 17.11
N VAL A 144 -6.00 -19.77 16.52
CA VAL A 144 -6.43 -19.89 15.12
C VAL A 144 -7.85 -19.33 14.99
N LEU A 145 -7.99 -18.32 14.13
CA LEU A 145 -9.26 -17.73 13.73
C LEU A 145 -9.88 -18.50 12.56
N GLU A 146 -9.04 -18.91 11.62
CA GLU A 146 -9.43 -19.55 10.37
C GLU A 146 -8.32 -20.51 9.93
N GLU A 147 -8.66 -21.77 9.68
CA GLU A 147 -7.71 -22.77 9.18
C GLU A 147 -7.39 -22.52 7.71
N GLY A 148 -6.10 -22.51 7.36
CA GLY A 148 -5.66 -22.32 5.98
C GLY A 148 -6.02 -23.51 5.09
N ASN A 149 -6.43 -23.24 3.85
CA ASN A 149 -6.76 -24.30 2.89
C ASN A 149 -5.77 -24.44 1.74
N TYR A 150 -4.84 -23.49 1.57
CA TYR A 150 -4.11 -23.35 0.31
C TYR A 150 -3.28 -24.60 -0.02
N LEU A 151 -2.55 -25.18 0.94
CA LEU A 151 -1.73 -26.38 0.71
C LEU A 151 -2.58 -27.54 0.15
N ASN A 152 -3.74 -27.81 0.75
CA ASN A 152 -4.66 -28.86 0.29
C ASN A 152 -5.17 -28.58 -1.12
N LYS A 153 -5.46 -27.31 -1.46
CA LYS A 153 -5.87 -26.92 -2.81
C LYS A 153 -4.73 -27.04 -3.81
N LEU A 154 -3.50 -26.68 -3.44
CA LEU A 154 -2.32 -26.85 -4.28
C LEU A 154 -2.09 -28.34 -4.59
N ILE A 155 -2.14 -29.23 -3.58
CA ILE A 155 -2.03 -30.69 -3.78
C ILE A 155 -3.07 -31.19 -4.78
N LEU A 156 -4.34 -30.78 -4.60
CA LEU A 156 -5.45 -31.16 -5.48
C LEU A 156 -5.24 -30.66 -6.92
N LEU A 157 -4.78 -29.42 -7.09
CA LEU A 157 -4.55 -28.83 -8.41
C LEU A 157 -3.37 -29.49 -9.13
N ALA A 158 -2.38 -30.01 -8.41
CA ALA A 158 -1.22 -30.71 -8.95
C ALA A 158 -1.45 -32.21 -9.20
N VAL A 159 -2.69 -32.70 -9.19
CA VAL A 159 -3.00 -34.06 -9.64
C VAL A 159 -2.52 -34.22 -11.09
N GLY A 160 -1.65 -35.22 -11.33
CA GLY A 160 -0.97 -35.41 -12.61
C GLY A 160 0.40 -34.74 -12.71
N CYS A 161 0.89 -34.08 -11.65
CA CYS A 161 2.21 -33.47 -11.58
C CYS A 161 2.96 -33.83 -10.29
N GLU A 162 3.46 -35.07 -10.21
CA GLU A 162 4.09 -35.64 -9.00
C GLU A 162 5.26 -34.81 -8.46
N SER A 163 6.11 -34.27 -9.35
CA SER A 163 7.27 -33.46 -8.97
C SER A 163 6.87 -32.15 -8.26
N LEU A 164 5.70 -31.61 -8.58
CA LEU A 164 5.18 -30.40 -7.95
C LEU A 164 4.47 -30.73 -6.63
N GLN A 165 3.74 -31.85 -6.56
CA GLN A 165 3.12 -32.33 -5.33
C GLN A 165 4.13 -32.48 -4.19
N ALA A 166 5.29 -33.08 -4.47
CA ALA A 166 6.37 -33.27 -3.50
C ALA A 166 6.95 -31.96 -2.91
N ARG A 167 6.66 -30.80 -3.52
CA ARG A 167 7.15 -29.48 -3.10
C ARG A 167 6.05 -28.58 -2.51
N VAL A 168 4.79 -29.02 -2.48
CA VAL A 168 3.67 -28.19 -2.00
C VAL A 168 3.87 -27.73 -0.56
N GLU A 169 4.29 -28.63 0.34
CA GLU A 169 4.49 -28.31 1.77
C GLU A 169 5.55 -27.24 2.01
N LYS A 170 6.46 -27.03 1.05
CA LYS A 170 7.52 -26.01 1.11
C LYS A 170 7.13 -24.71 0.39
N THR A 171 5.96 -24.65 -0.22
CA THR A 171 5.49 -23.49 -0.98
C THR A 171 4.96 -22.44 0.00
N GLU A 172 5.64 -21.31 0.08
CA GLU A 172 5.23 -20.20 0.94
C GLU A 172 3.94 -19.52 0.42
N TYR A 173 3.14 -18.99 1.35
CA TYR A 173 1.94 -18.21 0.99
C TYR A 173 2.28 -16.74 0.71
N ASN A 174 3.00 -16.50 -0.39
CA ASN A 174 3.28 -15.15 -0.90
C ASN A 174 3.23 -15.10 -2.43
N VAL A 175 3.12 -13.89 -2.99
CA VAL A 175 2.90 -13.67 -4.42
C VAL A 175 3.95 -14.38 -5.27
N ARG A 176 5.23 -14.28 -4.89
CA ARG A 176 6.33 -14.88 -5.65
C ARG A 176 6.22 -16.40 -5.67
N ALA A 177 6.06 -17.04 -4.51
CA ALA A 177 5.97 -18.48 -4.39
C ALA A 177 4.72 -19.03 -5.09
N MET A 178 3.56 -18.38 -4.91
CA MET A 178 2.31 -18.77 -5.58
C MET A 178 2.43 -18.63 -7.10
N MET A 179 2.98 -17.53 -7.61
CA MET A 179 3.20 -17.38 -9.05
C MET A 179 4.15 -18.45 -9.60
N THR A 180 5.29 -18.68 -8.95
CA THR A 180 6.23 -19.73 -9.37
C THR A 180 5.56 -21.10 -9.39
N TYR A 181 4.77 -21.42 -8.36
CA TYR A 181 4.01 -22.66 -8.31
C TYR A 181 3.05 -22.81 -9.49
N PHE A 182 2.26 -21.79 -9.81
CA PHE A 182 1.29 -21.85 -10.91
C PHE A 182 1.93 -21.80 -12.30
N ILE A 183 3.11 -21.18 -12.45
CA ILE A 183 3.92 -21.29 -13.68
C ILE A 183 4.35 -22.74 -13.89
N ASP A 184 4.94 -23.36 -12.85
CA ASP A 184 5.39 -24.75 -12.90
C ASP A 184 4.21 -25.71 -13.13
N LEU A 185 3.07 -25.48 -12.47
CA LEU A 185 1.85 -26.26 -12.62
C LEU A 185 1.32 -26.23 -14.05
N ASN A 186 1.17 -25.03 -14.62
CA ASN A 186 0.69 -24.85 -15.99
C ASN A 186 1.63 -25.54 -16.99
N LYS A 187 2.94 -25.36 -16.82
CA LYS A 187 3.95 -26.00 -17.67
C LYS A 187 3.91 -27.54 -17.58
N CYS A 188 3.63 -28.07 -16.39
CA CYS A 188 3.58 -29.51 -16.15
C CYS A 188 2.35 -30.16 -16.78
N LEU A 189 1.16 -29.58 -16.56
CA LEU A 189 -0.10 -30.16 -17.01
C LEU A 189 -0.43 -29.82 -18.47
N TYR A 190 -0.03 -28.65 -18.94
CA TYR A 190 -0.35 -28.12 -20.27
C TYR A 190 0.87 -27.43 -20.89
N PRO A 191 1.94 -28.18 -21.22
CA PRO A 191 3.22 -27.62 -21.69
C PRO A 191 3.09 -26.80 -22.99
N GLU A 192 2.10 -27.11 -23.82
CA GLU A 192 1.82 -26.40 -25.08
C GLU A 192 1.14 -25.03 -24.87
N MET A 193 0.58 -24.77 -23.68
CA MET A 193 -0.10 -23.52 -23.39
C MET A 193 0.87 -22.48 -22.82
N ALA A 194 1.04 -21.37 -23.53
CA ALA A 194 1.88 -20.28 -23.07
C ALA A 194 1.35 -19.65 -21.77
N VAL A 195 2.24 -19.45 -20.80
CA VAL A 195 1.94 -18.73 -19.57
C VAL A 195 2.34 -17.26 -19.73
N THR A 196 1.38 -16.36 -19.57
CA THR A 196 1.61 -14.92 -19.61
C THR A 196 1.65 -14.33 -18.21
N ASN A 197 2.71 -13.61 -17.87
CA ASN A 197 2.86 -12.93 -16.59
C ASN A 197 2.35 -11.48 -16.68
N PHE A 198 1.37 -11.14 -15.86
CA PHE A 198 0.78 -9.79 -15.78
C PHE A 198 1.24 -9.00 -14.55
N TYR A 199 1.84 -9.66 -13.57
CA TYR A 199 2.29 -9.05 -12.33
C TYR A 199 3.38 -8.00 -12.56
N LYS A 200 3.12 -6.81 -12.03
CA LYS A 200 4.10 -5.73 -11.90
C LYS A 200 4.37 -5.51 -10.42
N LYS A 201 5.63 -5.69 -10.03
CA LYS A 201 6.08 -5.37 -8.69
C LYS A 201 5.86 -3.87 -8.44
N ALA A 202 5.09 -3.55 -7.41
CA ALA A 202 4.87 -2.16 -7.05
C ALA A 202 6.22 -1.54 -6.64
N LYS A 203 6.50 -0.34 -7.13
CA LYS A 203 7.74 0.36 -6.83
C LYS A 203 7.65 0.92 -5.42
N VAL A 204 8.77 0.90 -4.70
CA VAL A 204 8.89 1.62 -3.43
C VAL A 204 8.86 3.11 -3.76
N GLU A 205 7.92 3.82 -3.15
CA GLU A 205 7.85 5.27 -3.27
C GLU A 205 8.85 5.89 -2.29
N THR A 206 9.69 6.78 -2.83
CA THR A 206 10.70 7.50 -2.05
C THR A 206 10.39 8.98 -2.10
N SER A 207 10.19 9.60 -0.95
CA SER A 207 10.02 11.05 -0.82
C SER A 207 11.15 11.63 0.04
N PHE A 208 11.59 12.85 -0.27
CA PHE A 208 12.55 13.58 0.54
C PHE A 208 11.86 14.79 1.17
N TYR A 209 12.02 14.97 2.48
CA TYR A 209 11.51 16.10 3.22
C TYR A 209 12.67 16.86 3.86
N LEU A 210 12.62 18.19 3.80
CA LEU A 210 13.56 19.07 4.46
C LEU A 210 12.78 19.99 5.39
N PHE A 211 13.09 19.94 6.68
CA PHE A 211 12.52 20.81 7.69
C PHE A 211 13.64 21.65 8.29
N ALA A 212 13.37 22.93 8.51
CA ALA A 212 14.24 23.81 9.26
C ALA A 212 13.36 24.66 10.18
N GLY A 213 13.75 24.76 11.44
CA GLY A 213 13.00 25.49 12.44
C GLY A 213 13.91 25.96 13.57
N GLY A 214 13.39 26.88 14.37
CA GLY A 214 14.12 27.37 15.52
C GLY A 214 13.25 28.20 16.46
N MET A 215 13.72 28.35 17.69
CA MET A 215 13.12 29.19 18.71
C MET A 215 14.14 30.23 19.17
N GLY A 216 13.72 31.50 19.21
CA GLY A 216 14.58 32.65 19.53
C GLY A 216 14.24 33.31 20.86
N SER A 217 14.34 32.58 21.98
CA SER A 217 14.16 33.14 23.32
C SER A 217 15.47 33.07 24.14
N THR A 218 15.39 33.03 25.47
CA THR A 218 16.54 32.80 26.37
C THR A 218 17.26 31.47 26.10
N HIS A 219 16.59 30.56 25.39
CA HIS A 219 17.12 29.30 24.89
C HIS A 219 17.00 29.33 23.36
N GLY A 220 18.10 29.63 22.68
CA GLY A 220 18.15 29.65 21.23
C GLY A 220 18.26 28.22 20.72
N GLU A 221 17.34 27.78 19.86
CA GLU A 221 17.44 26.48 19.18
C GLU A 221 17.32 26.69 17.67
N ILE A 222 18.19 26.02 16.91
CA ILE A 222 18.04 25.84 15.47
C ILE A 222 18.14 24.35 15.17
N THR A 223 17.14 23.80 14.50
CA THR A 223 17.08 22.40 14.09
C THR A 223 16.83 22.30 12.58
N VAL A 224 17.59 21.43 11.91
CA VAL A 224 17.49 21.13 10.48
C VAL A 224 17.40 19.61 10.32
N ASP A 225 16.32 19.14 9.71
CA ASP A 225 16.04 17.72 9.47
C ASP A 225 15.91 17.44 7.97
N GLY A 226 16.71 16.51 7.44
CA GLY A 226 16.53 15.92 6.12
C GLY A 226 16.07 14.47 6.26
N LEU A 227 14.91 14.11 5.72
CA LEU A 227 14.27 12.81 5.90
C LEU A 227 13.93 12.17 4.56
N PHE A 228 14.44 10.97 4.31
CA PHE A 228 13.94 10.09 3.25
C PHE A 228 12.83 9.20 3.81
N ARG A 229 11.68 9.21 3.14
CA ARG A 229 10.54 8.36 3.46
C ARG A 229 10.38 7.30 2.38
N PHE A 230 10.34 6.05 2.81
CA PHE A 230 10.13 4.89 1.95
C PHE A 230 8.76 4.29 2.25
N VAL A 231 7.90 4.20 1.24
CA VAL A 231 6.59 3.54 1.32
C VAL A 231 6.62 2.31 0.44
N ASN A 232 6.36 1.14 1.00
CA ASN A 232 6.21 -0.09 0.23
C ASN A 232 4.72 -0.46 0.13
N PRO A 233 4.03 -0.10 -0.98
CA PRO A 233 2.60 -0.34 -1.14
C PRO A 233 2.23 -1.84 -1.18
N GLN A 234 3.20 -2.75 -1.30
CA GLN A 234 2.95 -4.19 -1.19
C GLN A 234 2.72 -4.62 0.26
N ILE A 235 3.41 -3.99 1.21
CA ILE A 235 3.28 -4.28 2.64
C ILE A 235 2.09 -3.51 3.21
N SER A 236 2.10 -2.19 3.03
CA SER A 236 1.05 -1.30 3.51
C SER A 236 1.25 0.08 2.91
N THR A 237 0.19 0.68 2.39
CA THR A 237 0.21 2.09 1.95
C THR A 237 0.24 3.05 3.14
N LYS A 238 -0.10 2.58 4.35
CA LYS A 238 -0.12 3.36 5.58
C LYS A 238 1.21 3.32 6.35
N THR A 239 2.04 2.31 6.09
CA THR A 239 3.32 2.13 6.78
C THR A 239 4.45 2.71 5.95
N SER A 240 5.25 3.57 6.56
CA SER A 240 6.47 4.11 5.95
C SER A 240 7.66 3.99 6.87
N ILE A 241 8.83 3.77 6.28
CA ILE A 241 10.11 3.83 6.98
C ILE A 241 10.72 5.19 6.66
N ASN A 242 11.05 5.99 7.68
CA ASN A 242 11.74 7.26 7.49
C ASN A 242 13.17 7.14 8.01
N ILE A 243 14.15 7.46 7.18
CA ILE A 243 15.58 7.50 7.54
C ILE A 243 16.09 8.87 7.17
N GLY A 244 16.83 9.53 8.06
CA GLY A 244 17.30 10.88 7.78
C GLY A 244 18.54 11.29 8.54
N PHE A 245 18.75 12.60 8.53
CA PHE A 245 19.79 13.29 9.28
C PHE A 245 19.16 14.49 9.97
N ARG A 246 19.48 14.67 11.25
CA ARG A 246 19.07 15.81 12.06
C ARG A 246 20.31 16.50 12.59
N PHE A 247 20.34 17.82 12.41
CA PHE A 247 21.28 18.71 13.03
C PHE A 247 20.51 19.67 13.95
N SER A 248 20.90 19.75 15.21
CA SER A 248 20.34 20.71 16.15
C SER A 248 21.45 21.48 16.87
N ASN A 249 21.29 22.79 16.99
CA ASN A 249 22.23 23.69 17.66
C ASN A 249 21.45 24.46 18.74
N PHE A 250 21.77 24.20 20.01
CA PHE A 250 21.11 24.79 21.16
C PHE A 250 22.08 25.73 21.88
N VAL A 251 21.58 26.88 22.32
CA VAL A 251 22.28 27.83 23.18
C VAL A 251 21.49 27.93 24.48
N VAL A 252 22.06 27.42 25.56
CA VAL A 252 21.48 27.49 26.90
C VAL A 252 22.17 28.61 27.66
N THR A 253 21.40 29.52 28.24
CA THR A 253 21.91 30.58 29.11
C THR A 253 21.58 30.21 30.56
N THR A 254 22.60 29.92 31.38
CA THR A 254 22.44 29.65 32.81
C THR A 254 22.96 30.83 33.62
N ASP A 255 22.17 31.27 34.62
CA ASP A 255 22.65 32.20 35.64
C ASP A 255 23.40 31.40 36.71
N GLU A 256 24.70 31.63 36.86
CA GLU A 256 25.53 30.99 37.86
C GLU A 256 26.00 32.00 38.92
N LEU A 257 26.16 31.54 40.16
CA LEU A 257 26.70 32.32 41.28
C LEU A 257 28.16 31.92 41.49
N SER A 258 29.08 32.86 41.28
CA SER A 258 30.48 32.68 41.70
C SER A 258 30.65 33.06 43.17
N GLY A 259 31.65 32.48 43.84
CA GLY A 259 31.98 32.79 45.24
C GLY A 259 32.05 34.30 45.46
N GLY A 260 31.13 34.83 46.29
CA GLY A 260 30.98 36.28 46.51
C GLY A 260 29.66 36.90 46.02
N ASN A 261 28.62 36.12 45.70
CA ASN A 261 27.28 36.60 45.26
C ASN A 261 27.27 37.38 43.93
N ILE A 262 28.30 37.23 43.10
CA ILE A 262 28.32 37.82 41.76
C ILE A 262 27.58 36.86 40.81
N ARG A 263 26.49 37.34 40.20
CA ARG A 263 25.77 36.63 39.14
C ARG A 263 26.49 36.82 37.81
N TYR A 264 26.74 35.74 37.09
CA TYR A 264 27.18 35.80 35.70
C TYR A 264 26.31 34.89 34.84
N GLN A 265 26.19 35.23 33.56
CA GLN A 265 25.51 34.42 32.57
C GLN A 265 26.53 33.54 31.85
N ALA A 266 26.35 32.22 31.95
CA ALA A 266 27.10 31.26 31.17
C ALA A 266 26.28 30.88 29.94
N HIS A 267 26.87 31.01 28.75
CA HIS A 267 26.27 30.54 27.50
C HIS A 267 26.91 29.22 27.11
N THR A 268 26.15 28.14 27.16
CA THR A 268 26.60 26.82 26.71
C THR A 268 26.00 26.53 25.34
N ARG A 269 26.87 26.29 24.35
CA ARG A 269 26.47 25.89 23.00
C ARG A 269 26.61 24.38 22.85
N GLN A 270 25.54 23.72 22.42
CA GLN A 270 25.52 22.29 22.16
C GLN A 270 25.12 22.02 20.71
N MET A 271 25.87 21.15 20.03
CA MET A 271 25.56 20.69 18.69
C MET A 271 25.25 19.19 18.73
N LEU A 272 24.11 18.81 18.18
CA LEU A 272 23.65 17.44 18.09
C LEU A 272 23.54 17.05 16.63
N TYR A 273 24.14 15.91 16.29
CA TYR A 273 24.02 15.26 14.98
C TYR A 273 23.45 13.87 15.20
N CYS A 274 22.35 13.53 14.55
CA CYS A 274 21.81 12.17 14.63
C CYS A 274 21.18 11.70 13.32
N ILE A 275 21.10 10.37 13.18
CA ILE A 275 20.48 9.69 12.04
C ILE A 275 19.17 9.07 12.56
N PRO A 276 18.02 9.78 12.49
CA PRO A 276 16.76 9.20 12.89
C PRO A 276 16.34 8.08 11.93
N ALA A 277 15.92 6.95 12.48
CA ALA A 277 15.23 5.88 11.77
C ALA A 277 13.89 5.62 12.48
N THR A 278 12.78 5.84 11.79
CA THR A 278 11.43 5.70 12.36
C THR A 278 10.53 4.85 11.47
N VAL A 279 9.64 4.09 12.09
CA VAL A 279 8.52 3.43 11.41
C VAL A 279 7.27 4.22 11.75
N GLN A 280 6.59 4.72 10.73
CA GLN A 280 5.38 5.52 10.87
C GLN A 280 4.19 4.77 10.26
N TYR A 281 3.08 4.70 10.99
CA TYR A 281 1.80 4.18 10.51
C TYR A 281 0.78 5.32 10.48
N ASN A 282 0.19 5.60 9.32
CA ASN A 282 -0.81 6.65 9.17
C ASN A 282 -2.21 6.10 9.42
N PHE A 283 -2.86 6.56 10.51
CA PHE A 283 -4.21 6.16 10.87
C PHE A 283 -5.29 6.85 10.03
N THR A 284 -5.00 8.03 9.47
CA THR A 284 -5.94 8.78 8.65
C THR A 284 -5.73 8.48 7.17
N SER A 285 -6.75 7.95 6.51
CA SER A 285 -6.87 7.97 5.05
C SER A 285 -7.36 9.36 4.65
N GLY A 286 -6.45 10.19 4.15
CA GLY A 286 -6.80 11.44 3.48
C GLY A 286 -7.44 11.18 2.12
#